data_AF-A0A819NW29-F1
#
_entry.id   AF-A0A819NW29-F1
#
_cell.length_a   1.000
_cell.length_b   1.000
_cell.length_c   1.000
_cell.angle_alpha   90.00
_cell.angle_beta   90.00
_cell.angle_gamma   90.00
#
_symmetry.space_group_name_H-M   'P 1'
#
loop_
_entity.id
_entity.type
_entity.pdbx_description
1 polymer ?
#
loop_
_entity_poly.entity_id
_entity_poly.type
_entity_poly.pdbx_seq_one_letter_code
_entity_poly.pdbx_strand_id
1 'polypeptide(L)'
;RASATNNESTFDDRIEQTQNKFGRKARLGISGKFYCGGQLDGLRCLCCNGKCGLSTGCNCSGCMLLDVKKRNLSYGWLVNRDGVSARCSPQEPTKFYCGRMVMTHNIRTDGYCGPTNGEQCKACQKLSEQQHNRYGGIWTQ
;
A
#
# COMPACT_ATOMS: atom_id res chain seq x y z
N ARG A 1 -28.64 -39.44 5.48
CA ARG A 1 -27.73 -38.74 6.42
C ARG A 1 -27.12 -37.58 5.67
N ALA A 2 -27.53 -36.35 5.96
CA ALA A 2 -26.93 -35.15 5.37
C ALA A 2 -25.70 -34.76 6.21
N SER A 3 -24.51 -34.75 5.60
CA SER A 3 -23.32 -34.16 6.20
C SER A 3 -23.43 -32.65 6.06
N ALA A 4 -23.58 -31.96 7.19
CA ALA A 4 -23.45 -30.52 7.26
C ALA A 4 -21.99 -30.15 6.92
N THR A 5 -21.79 -29.42 5.84
CA THR A 5 -20.51 -28.79 5.53
C THR A 5 -20.31 -27.65 6.52
N ASN A 6 -19.37 -27.85 7.45
CA ASN A 6 -18.90 -26.81 8.36
C ASN A 6 -18.40 -25.62 7.53
N ASN A 7 -19.18 -24.56 7.53
CA ASN A 7 -18.80 -23.28 6.96
C ASN A 7 -17.88 -22.60 7.99
N GLU A 8 -16.62 -23.03 8.07
CA GLU A 8 -15.61 -22.33 8.86
C GLU A 8 -15.44 -20.93 8.25
N SER A 9 -16.04 -19.93 8.89
CA SER A 9 -15.65 -18.55 8.67
C SER A 9 -14.20 -18.44 9.13
N THR A 10 -13.26 -18.57 8.18
CA THR A 10 -11.84 -18.39 8.45
C THR A 10 -11.66 -16.96 8.95
N PHE A 11 -11.32 -16.84 10.23
CA PHE A 11 -10.99 -15.57 10.83
C PHE A 11 -9.79 -15.00 10.06
N ASP A 12 -9.96 -13.87 9.34
CA ASP A 12 -8.87 -13.22 8.62
C ASP A 12 -7.92 -12.57 9.63
N ASP A 13 -7.02 -13.38 10.20
CA ASP A 13 -5.95 -12.90 11.05
C ASP A 13 -4.94 -12.12 10.20
N ARG A 14 -5.12 -10.81 10.18
CA ARG A 14 -4.24 -9.90 9.43
C ARG A 14 -2.88 -9.72 10.09
N ILE A 15 -2.71 -10.07 11.37
CA ILE A 15 -1.42 -9.99 12.07
C ILE A 15 -0.59 -11.27 11.91
N GLU A 16 -1.20 -12.35 11.41
CA GLU A 16 -0.49 -13.59 11.08
C GLU A 16 0.61 -13.35 10.03
N GLN A 17 1.66 -14.16 10.13
CA GLN A 17 2.68 -14.23 9.10
C GLN A 17 2.12 -14.85 7.82
N THR A 18 2.38 -14.20 6.70
CA THR A 18 2.01 -14.69 5.36
C THR A 18 3.23 -14.75 4.44
N GLN A 19 3.10 -15.34 3.25
CA GLN A 19 4.17 -15.39 2.25
C GLN A 19 3.84 -14.46 1.08
N ASN A 20 4.79 -13.60 0.69
CA ASN A 20 4.61 -12.74 -0.47
C ASN A 20 4.96 -13.45 -1.79
N LYS A 21 4.72 -12.79 -2.93
CA LYS A 21 5.01 -13.37 -4.26
C LYS A 21 6.48 -13.75 -4.51
N PHE A 22 7.41 -13.26 -3.68
CA PHE A 22 8.83 -13.61 -3.76
C PHE A 22 9.20 -14.80 -2.85
N GLY A 23 8.20 -15.48 -2.28
CA GLY A 23 8.42 -16.58 -1.35
C GLY A 23 8.89 -16.13 0.05
N ARG A 24 8.90 -14.83 0.35
CA ARG A 24 9.43 -14.30 1.62
C ARG A 24 8.31 -14.19 2.65
N LYS A 25 8.60 -14.62 3.89
CA LYS A 25 7.73 -14.42 5.06
C LYS A 25 7.53 -12.92 5.31
N ALA A 26 6.29 -12.50 5.46
CA ALA A 26 5.88 -11.11 5.65
C ALA A 26 4.88 -10.99 6.80
N ARG A 27 4.90 -9.85 7.50
CA ARG A 27 3.96 -9.48 8.57
C ARG A 27 3.59 -8.01 8.49
N LEU A 28 2.50 -7.63 9.14
CA LEU A 28 2.14 -6.23 9.30
C LEU A 28 3.16 -5.47 10.17
N GLY A 29 3.52 -4.27 9.74
CA GLY A 29 4.26 -3.30 10.54
C GLY A 29 3.35 -2.33 11.28
N ILE A 30 3.96 -1.36 11.96
CA ILE A 30 3.23 -0.34 12.74
C ILE A 30 2.30 0.51 11.87
N SER A 31 2.61 0.65 10.59
CA SER A 31 1.75 1.32 9.61
C SER A 31 0.58 0.47 9.17
N GLY A 32 0.50 -0.81 9.56
CA GLY A 32 -0.48 -1.75 9.02
C GLY A 32 -0.20 -2.17 7.58
N LYS A 33 1.01 -1.96 7.05
CA LYS A 33 1.46 -2.53 5.77
C LYS A 33 2.22 -3.84 5.98
N PHE A 34 2.22 -4.72 4.98
CA PHE A 34 3.08 -5.90 4.97
C PHE A 34 4.55 -5.54 4.70
N TYR A 35 5.46 -6.21 5.41
CA TYR A 35 6.90 -6.13 5.23
C TYR A 35 7.56 -7.49 5.41
N CYS A 36 8.63 -7.77 4.64
CA CYS A 36 9.33 -9.06 4.66
C CYS A 36 10.82 -8.97 5.07
N GLY A 37 11.34 -7.78 5.37
CA GLY A 37 12.75 -7.56 5.73
C GLY A 37 13.77 -7.73 4.59
N GLY A 38 13.39 -8.37 3.49
CA GLY A 38 14.26 -8.58 2.33
C GLY A 38 14.58 -7.31 1.55
N GLN A 39 15.50 -7.41 0.59
CA GLN A 39 15.85 -6.29 -0.30
C GLN A 39 14.62 -5.81 -1.10
N LEU A 40 14.51 -4.50 -1.27
CA LEU A 40 13.52 -3.89 -2.16
C LEU A 40 13.83 -4.27 -3.60
N ASP A 41 12.77 -4.59 -4.34
CA ASP A 41 12.77 -4.74 -5.78
C ASP A 41 12.56 -3.37 -6.46
N GLY A 42 13.17 -3.15 -7.62
CA GLY A 42 13.13 -1.86 -8.32
C GLY A 42 14.17 -0.85 -7.83
N LEU A 43 14.08 0.38 -8.35
CA LEU A 43 15.11 1.41 -8.13
C LEU A 43 15.28 1.74 -6.64
N ARG A 44 16.55 1.87 -6.22
CA ARG A 44 16.89 2.29 -4.86
C ARG A 44 16.40 3.71 -4.63
N CYS A 45 15.49 3.86 -3.67
CA CYS A 45 15.08 5.18 -3.20
C CYS A 45 16.03 5.69 -2.11
N LEU A 46 16.18 7.01 -2.00
CA LEU A 46 17.04 7.64 -0.99
C LEU A 46 16.37 7.77 0.40
N CYS A 47 15.11 7.32 0.54
CA CYS A 47 14.36 7.49 1.78
C CYS A 47 14.46 6.31 2.76
N CYS A 48 15.15 5.22 2.41
CA CYS A 48 15.32 4.05 3.28
C CYS A 48 16.64 3.32 3.00
N ASN A 49 16.95 2.32 3.83
CA ASN A 49 18.16 1.50 3.72
C ASN A 49 18.12 0.42 2.61
N GLY A 50 17.14 0.48 1.70
CA GLY A 50 16.98 -0.51 0.63
C GLY A 50 16.34 -1.83 1.07
N LYS A 51 15.86 -1.95 2.32
CA LYS A 51 15.14 -3.13 2.80
C LYS A 51 13.63 -2.86 2.96
N CYS A 52 12.85 -3.92 2.80
CA CYS A 52 11.41 -3.96 3.01
C CYS A 52 11.10 -3.93 4.53
N GLY A 53 10.92 -2.74 5.13
CA GLY A 53 11.08 -2.57 6.58
C GLY A 53 9.96 -1.83 7.34
N LEU A 54 9.64 -2.36 8.53
CA LEU A 54 8.46 -2.11 9.35
C LEU A 54 8.34 -0.70 9.99
N SER A 55 9.44 0.04 10.14
CA SER A 55 9.45 1.34 10.85
C SER A 55 9.74 2.55 9.95
N THR A 56 10.67 2.41 9.00
CA THR A 56 11.08 3.50 8.08
C THR A 56 11.26 3.05 6.64
N GLY A 57 11.06 1.76 6.36
CA GLY A 57 11.30 1.15 5.06
C GLY A 57 10.11 1.28 4.12
N CYS A 58 10.39 1.31 2.82
CA CYS A 58 9.36 1.05 1.81
C CYS A 58 8.94 -0.42 1.91
N ASN A 59 7.77 -0.80 1.38
CA ASN A 59 7.48 -2.21 1.13
C ASN A 59 7.98 -2.61 -0.28
N CYS A 60 8.31 -3.89 -0.47
CA CYS A 60 8.60 -4.44 -1.79
C CYS A 60 7.31 -4.64 -2.59
N SER A 61 7.36 -4.83 -3.92
CA SER A 61 6.14 -5.03 -4.72
C SER A 61 5.38 -6.30 -4.32
N GLY A 62 6.08 -7.33 -3.83
CA GLY A 62 5.44 -8.53 -3.30
C GLY A 62 4.63 -8.27 -2.03
N CYS A 63 5.14 -7.44 -1.13
CA CYS A 63 4.40 -7.04 0.06
C CYS A 63 3.29 -6.02 -0.25
N MET A 64 3.47 -5.17 -1.27
CA MET A 64 2.38 -4.33 -1.76
C MET A 64 1.24 -5.16 -2.38
N LEU A 65 1.56 -6.25 -3.08
CA LEU A 65 0.53 -7.16 -3.59
C LEU A 65 -0.26 -7.83 -2.45
N LEU A 66 0.40 -8.19 -1.35
CA LEU A 66 -0.29 -8.64 -0.13
C LEU A 66 -1.20 -7.56 0.43
N ASP A 67 -0.71 -6.32 0.53
CA ASP A 67 -1.50 -5.18 1.01
C ASP A 67 -2.78 -4.99 0.20
N VAL A 68 -2.68 -5.10 -1.13
CA VAL A 68 -3.80 -5.04 -2.07
C VAL A 68 -4.77 -6.20 -1.87
N LYS A 69 -4.28 -7.44 -1.86
CA LYS A 69 -5.11 -8.65 -1.77
C LYS A 69 -5.84 -8.73 -0.42
N LYS A 70 -5.13 -8.52 0.69
CA LYS A 70 -5.71 -8.62 2.05
C LYS A 70 -6.69 -7.49 2.38
N ARG A 71 -6.60 -6.35 1.69
CA ARG A 71 -7.57 -5.26 1.78
C ARG A 71 -8.67 -5.34 0.72
N ASN A 72 -8.63 -6.34 -0.17
CA ASN A 72 -9.54 -6.48 -1.30
C ASN A 72 -9.66 -5.20 -2.15
N LEU A 73 -8.53 -4.57 -2.45
CA LEU A 73 -8.52 -3.31 -3.21
C LEU A 73 -8.76 -3.57 -4.70
N SER A 74 -9.47 -2.65 -5.36
CA SER A 74 -9.72 -2.69 -6.80
C SER A 74 -8.53 -2.15 -7.61
N TYR A 75 -8.55 -2.40 -8.92
CA TYR A 75 -7.58 -1.85 -9.86
C TYR A 75 -7.34 -0.34 -9.64
N GLY A 76 -6.09 0.09 -9.71
CA GLY A 76 -5.71 1.49 -9.53
C GLY A 76 -5.64 1.95 -8.07
N TRP A 77 -5.87 1.07 -7.10
CA TRP A 77 -5.63 1.36 -5.68
C TRP A 77 -4.29 0.78 -5.23
N LEU A 78 -3.61 1.46 -4.31
CA LEU A 78 -2.44 0.95 -3.61
C LEU A 78 -2.45 1.44 -2.17
N VAL A 79 -1.44 1.08 -1.38
CA VAL A 79 -1.37 1.48 0.03
C VAL A 79 -0.14 2.35 0.26
N ASN A 80 -0.35 3.61 0.62
CA ASN A 80 0.73 4.57 0.84
C ASN A 80 1.56 4.21 2.10
N ARG A 81 2.66 4.93 2.35
CA ARG A 81 3.59 4.64 3.47
C ARG A 81 2.97 4.68 4.88
N ASP A 82 1.84 5.37 5.04
CA ASP A 82 1.12 5.47 6.31
C ASP A 82 0.14 4.29 6.49
N GLY A 83 0.09 3.34 5.54
CA GLY A 83 -0.83 2.21 5.58
C GLY A 83 -2.22 2.47 5.03
N VAL A 84 -2.43 3.65 4.45
CA VAL A 84 -3.74 4.10 3.99
C VAL A 84 -3.91 3.78 2.51
N SER A 85 -5.05 3.19 2.17
CA SER A 85 -5.45 2.97 0.77
C SER A 85 -5.52 4.31 0.03
N ALA A 86 -4.90 4.36 -1.13
CA ALA A 86 -4.85 5.52 -1.99
C ALA A 86 -5.20 5.13 -3.42
N ARG A 87 -6.04 5.94 -4.05
CA ARG A 87 -6.50 5.72 -5.43
C ARG A 87 -5.64 6.52 -6.39
N CYS A 88 -5.30 5.92 -7.52
CA CYS A 88 -4.74 6.62 -8.66
C CYS A 88 -5.76 7.64 -9.21
N SER A 89 -5.29 8.82 -9.61
CA SER A 89 -6.15 9.83 -10.22
C SER A 89 -6.53 9.43 -11.64
N PRO A 90 -7.82 9.49 -11.99
CA PRO A 90 -8.26 9.32 -13.39
C PRO A 90 -7.71 10.40 -14.32
N GLN A 91 -7.49 11.61 -13.80
CA GLN A 91 -6.98 12.76 -14.57
C GLN A 91 -5.45 12.77 -14.68
N GLU A 92 -4.77 12.22 -13.67
CA GLU A 92 -3.31 12.16 -13.59
C GLU A 92 -2.90 10.73 -13.16
N PRO A 93 -2.80 9.77 -14.11
CA PRO A 93 -2.63 8.34 -13.83
C PRO A 93 -1.31 7.93 -13.13
N THR A 94 -0.51 8.92 -12.76
CA THR A 94 0.76 8.81 -12.03
C THR A 94 0.63 9.27 -10.57
N LYS A 95 -0.47 9.96 -10.23
CA LYS A 95 -0.72 10.54 -8.92
C LYS A 95 -1.69 9.72 -8.09
N PHE A 96 -1.34 9.45 -6.84
CA PHE A 96 -2.19 8.77 -5.87
C PHE A 96 -2.71 9.73 -4.81
N TYR A 97 -3.92 9.47 -4.33
CA TYR A 97 -4.61 10.31 -3.33
C TYR A 97 -5.34 9.42 -2.32
N CYS A 98 -5.23 9.73 -1.02
CA CYS A 98 -5.84 8.93 0.05
C CYS A 98 -7.11 9.52 0.64
N GLY A 99 -7.50 10.72 0.26
CA GLY A 99 -8.74 11.37 0.72
C GLY A 99 -8.77 11.72 2.21
N ARG A 100 -7.66 11.60 2.95
CA ARG A 100 -7.60 12.01 4.37
C ARG A 100 -7.45 13.51 4.52
N MET A 101 -8.01 14.07 5.60
CA MET A 101 -7.84 15.47 5.99
C MET A 101 -6.47 15.68 6.68
N VAL A 102 -5.42 15.87 5.88
CA VAL A 102 -4.02 15.93 6.37
C VAL A 102 -3.29 17.23 5.99
N MET A 103 -4.02 18.18 5.42
CA MET A 103 -3.50 19.48 4.97
C MET A 103 -4.26 20.64 5.62
N THR A 104 -4.78 20.45 6.84
CA THR A 104 -5.56 21.45 7.59
C THR A 104 -4.84 22.79 7.79
N HIS A 105 -3.51 22.80 7.70
CA HIS A 105 -2.68 24.00 7.83
C HIS A 105 -2.48 24.77 6.50
N ASN A 106 -2.92 24.20 5.37
CA ASN A 106 -2.78 24.83 4.06
C ASN A 106 -4.07 25.54 3.65
N ILE A 107 -4.07 26.87 3.78
CA ILE A 107 -5.21 27.75 3.45
C ILE A 107 -5.62 27.72 1.96
N ARG A 108 -4.79 27.14 1.08
CA ARG A 108 -5.07 27.05 -0.36
C ARG A 108 -5.80 25.77 -0.76
N THR A 109 -6.11 24.90 0.20
CA THR A 109 -6.77 23.61 -0.05
C THR A 109 -7.99 23.46 0.83
N ASP A 110 -8.87 22.51 0.50
CA ASP A 110 -9.97 22.07 1.36
C ASP A 110 -9.50 21.22 2.57
N GLY A 111 -8.19 21.01 2.72
CA GLY A 111 -7.56 20.24 3.78
C GLY A 111 -7.42 18.74 3.48
N TYR A 112 -7.97 18.23 2.37
CA TYR A 112 -8.00 16.81 2.02
C TYR A 112 -6.97 16.44 0.96
N CYS A 113 -6.33 15.28 1.12
CA CYS A 113 -5.46 14.73 0.10
C CYS A 113 -6.29 14.22 -1.09
N GLY A 114 -6.52 15.06 -2.09
CA GLY A 114 -7.33 14.72 -3.26
C GLY A 114 -7.17 15.72 -4.40
N PRO A 115 -7.41 15.33 -5.66
CA PRO A 115 -7.23 16.21 -6.82
C PRO A 115 -8.31 17.30 -6.93
N THR A 116 -9.40 17.19 -6.18
CA THR A 116 -10.51 18.15 -6.18
C THR A 116 -10.28 19.17 -5.07
N ASN A 117 -9.44 20.19 -5.33
CA ASN A 117 -9.11 21.27 -4.39
C ASN A 117 -8.16 20.91 -3.22
N GLY A 118 -7.32 19.89 -3.43
CA GLY A 118 -6.23 19.52 -2.52
C GLY A 118 -4.95 19.12 -3.26
N GLU A 119 -3.84 19.05 -2.53
CA GLU A 119 -2.58 18.48 -3.03
C GLU A 119 -2.41 17.01 -2.61
N GLN A 120 -1.38 16.34 -3.12
CA GLN A 120 -0.96 15.05 -2.57
C GLN A 120 -0.32 15.26 -1.20
N CYS A 121 -0.74 14.51 -0.19
CA CYS A 121 0.00 14.46 1.07
C CYS A 121 1.36 13.77 0.87
N LYS A 122 2.33 14.02 1.78
CA LYS A 122 3.68 13.44 1.70
C LYS A 122 3.69 11.93 1.52
N ALA A 123 2.74 11.21 2.14
CA ALA A 123 2.64 9.77 2.01
C ALA A 123 2.23 9.32 0.59
N CYS A 124 1.28 10.05 -0.01
CA CYS A 124 0.78 9.79 -1.35
C CYS A 124 1.74 10.25 -2.45
N GLN A 125 2.45 11.37 -2.26
CA GLN A 125 3.57 11.77 -3.13
C GLN A 125 4.61 10.65 -3.20
N LYS A 126 4.95 10.07 -2.05
CA LYS A 126 5.92 8.97 -2.00
C LYS A 126 5.44 7.72 -2.72
N LEU A 127 4.14 7.42 -2.63
CA LEU A 127 3.53 6.30 -3.34
C LEU A 127 3.60 6.51 -4.86
N SER A 128 3.36 7.73 -5.35
CA SER A 128 3.51 8.08 -6.77
C SER A 128 4.93 7.82 -7.29
N GLU A 129 5.96 8.27 -6.58
CA GLU A 129 7.36 7.98 -6.94
C GLU A 129 7.67 6.48 -6.98
N GLN A 130 7.12 5.72 -6.02
CA GLN A 130 7.34 4.28 -5.92
C GLN A 130 6.56 3.50 -6.98
N GLN A 131 5.37 3.97 -7.38
CA GLN A 131 4.55 3.31 -8.39
C GLN A 131 5.35 3.10 -9.68
N HIS A 132 5.94 4.18 -10.19
CA HIS A 132 6.72 4.17 -11.42
C HIS A 132 7.89 3.18 -11.38
N ASN A 133 8.54 3.08 -10.22
CA ASN A 133 9.80 2.36 -10.09
C ASN A 133 9.67 0.91 -9.59
N ARG A 134 8.55 0.57 -8.94
CA ARG A 134 8.42 -0.69 -8.19
C ARG A 134 7.07 -1.37 -8.33
N TYR A 135 5.97 -0.62 -8.35
CA TYR A 135 4.63 -1.21 -8.25
C TYR A 135 3.86 -1.25 -9.58
N GLY A 136 4.45 -0.76 -10.68
CA GLY A 136 3.83 -0.73 -12.01
C GLY A 136 3.20 -2.07 -12.45
N GLY A 137 3.83 -3.19 -12.11
CA GLY A 137 3.37 -4.53 -12.46
C GLY A 137 2.40 -5.20 -11.47
N ILE A 138 1.87 -4.48 -10.47
CA ILE A 138 0.91 -5.08 -9.51
C ILE A 138 -0.43 -5.40 -10.16
N TRP A 139 -0.83 -4.60 -11.15
CA TRP A 139 -2.14 -4.67 -11.78
C TRP A 139 -2.13 -5.22 -13.21
N THR A 140 -0.97 -5.68 -13.68
CA THR A 140 -0.78 -6.22 -15.04
C THR A 140 -0.62 -7.74 -15.03
N GLN A 141 -1.11 -8.42 -13.99
CA GLN A 141 -1.01 -9.88 -13.83
C GLN A 141 -2.28 -10.57 -14.32
#